data_AF-A0A4R4E9V2-F1
#
_entry.id   AF-A0A4R4E9V2-F1
#
_cell.length_a   1.000
_cell.length_b   1.000
_cell.length_c   1.000
_cell.angle_alpha   90.00
_cell.angle_beta   90.00
_cell.angle_gamma   90.00
#
_symmetry.space_group_name_H-M   'P 1'
#
loop_
_entity.id
_entity.type
_entity.pdbx_description
1 polymer ?
#
loop_
_entity_poly.entity_id
_entity_poly.type
_entity_poly.pdbx_seq_one_letter_code
_entity_poly.pdbx_strand_id
1 'polypeptide(L)'
;MEQTDLNLLESARKVVNHLEAHAGEWRTCDPVAETKVEIDETIRQIRSGGDVQSKDSTGATADKDKALEQLADVTHVACRRGSALARKKGDLGLLAIVNQSVSDLKRGAEEEVLQRHRQVRDAVRALVPNDTYRINDALVEAIDAGIATFESLRGQRDELVAHRVSATGDLDGLFARLRELLTRLDDEVEGLLDNEEFKKAYFTTRVIIDRPGGRKPSAEGGA
;
A
#
# COMPACT_ATOMS: atom_id res chain seq x y z
N MET A 1 -1.04 2.40 12.53
CA MET A 1 -1.87 2.15 13.73
C MET A 1 -1.10 2.60 14.95
N GLU A 2 -1.68 3.45 15.77
CA GLU A 2 -1.02 3.95 16.98
C GLU A 2 -1.10 2.91 18.11
N GLN A 3 -0.22 3.03 19.13
CA GLN A 3 -0.26 2.13 20.29
C GLN A 3 -1.62 2.20 21.01
N THR A 4 -2.25 3.37 21.04
CA THR A 4 -3.58 3.58 21.61
C THR A 4 -4.65 2.74 20.90
N ASP A 5 -4.60 2.67 19.56
CA ASP A 5 -5.55 1.90 18.77
C ASP A 5 -5.33 0.39 18.92
N LEU A 6 -4.07 -0.05 19.01
CA LEU A 6 -3.72 -1.44 19.31
C LEU A 6 -4.24 -1.86 20.70
N ASN A 7 -4.04 -1.00 21.70
CA ASN A 7 -4.54 -1.22 23.06
C ASN A 7 -6.07 -1.28 23.10
N LEU A 8 -6.75 -0.41 22.35
CA LEU A 8 -8.20 -0.42 22.21
C LEU A 8 -8.70 -1.72 21.55
N LEU A 9 -8.08 -2.14 20.45
CA LEU A 9 -8.43 -3.39 19.76
C LEU A 9 -8.20 -4.61 20.66
N GLU A 10 -7.13 -4.62 21.45
CA GLU A 10 -6.86 -5.68 22.42
C GLU A 10 -7.92 -5.71 23.53
N SER A 11 -8.29 -4.56 24.08
CA SER A 11 -9.37 -4.43 25.08
C SER A 11 -10.69 -4.94 24.53
N ALA A 12 -11.09 -4.51 23.33
CA ALA A 12 -12.32 -4.95 22.69
C ALA A 12 -12.36 -6.48 22.49
N ARG A 13 -11.25 -7.09 22.09
CA ARG A 13 -11.16 -8.55 21.94
C ARG A 13 -11.29 -9.28 23.27
N LYS A 14 -10.69 -8.76 24.35
CA LYS A 14 -10.83 -9.34 25.69
C LYS A 14 -12.28 -9.29 26.15
N VAL A 15 -12.97 -8.17 25.91
CA VAL A 15 -14.40 -8.00 26.20
C VAL A 15 -15.23 -9.01 25.43
N VAL A 16 -15.04 -9.12 24.11
CA VAL A 16 -15.75 -10.12 23.28
C VAL A 16 -15.53 -11.55 23.80
N ASN A 17 -14.28 -11.92 24.09
CA ASN A 17 -13.96 -13.25 24.63
C ASN A 17 -14.64 -13.50 25.99
N HIS A 18 -14.73 -12.48 26.84
CA HIS A 18 -15.43 -12.56 28.12
C HIS A 18 -16.94 -12.77 27.90
N LEU A 19 -17.56 -11.99 27.01
CA LEU A 19 -18.97 -12.20 26.63
C LEU A 19 -19.18 -13.63 26.12
N GLU A 20 -18.33 -14.14 25.22
CA GLU A 20 -18.47 -15.50 24.71
C GLU A 20 -18.35 -16.58 25.78
N ALA A 21 -17.41 -16.43 26.72
CA ALA A 21 -17.23 -17.37 27.84
C ALA A 21 -18.42 -17.40 28.81
N HIS A 22 -19.20 -16.32 28.87
CA HIS A 22 -20.31 -16.12 29.81
C HIS A 22 -21.64 -15.85 29.08
N ALA A 23 -21.84 -16.47 27.92
CA ALA A 23 -23.04 -16.25 27.10
C ALA A 23 -24.36 -16.46 27.84
N GLY A 24 -24.40 -17.32 28.86
CA GLY A 24 -25.60 -17.55 29.68
C GLY A 24 -26.10 -16.30 30.43
N GLU A 25 -25.22 -15.34 30.71
CA GLU A 25 -25.53 -14.15 31.53
C GLU A 25 -26.17 -13.01 30.74
N TRP A 26 -25.94 -12.94 29.43
CA TRP A 26 -26.36 -11.79 28.60
C TRP A 26 -27.09 -12.17 27.32
N ARG A 27 -27.02 -13.42 26.84
CA ARG A 27 -27.53 -13.79 25.51
C ARG A 27 -29.05 -13.62 25.36
N THR A 28 -29.79 -13.59 26.46
CA THR A 28 -31.23 -13.28 26.48
C THR A 28 -31.53 -11.78 26.54
N CYS A 29 -30.51 -10.93 26.66
CA CYS A 29 -30.60 -9.48 26.59
C CYS A 29 -30.29 -9.03 25.16
N ASP A 30 -31.33 -8.85 24.35
CA ASP A 30 -31.20 -8.51 22.93
C ASP A 30 -30.30 -7.29 22.65
N PRO A 31 -30.40 -6.16 23.39
CA PRO A 31 -29.53 -5.01 23.17
C PRO A 31 -28.04 -5.33 23.28
N VAL A 32 -27.65 -6.09 24.32
CA VAL A 32 -26.25 -6.51 24.53
C VAL A 32 -25.78 -7.43 23.40
N ALA A 33 -26.66 -8.35 22.96
CA ALA A 33 -26.35 -9.26 21.87
C ALA A 33 -26.14 -8.53 20.53
N GLU A 34 -26.97 -7.53 20.23
CA GLU A 34 -26.83 -6.67 19.04
C GLU A 34 -25.51 -5.89 19.07
N THR A 35 -25.20 -5.21 20.18
CA THR A 35 -23.96 -4.44 20.33
C THR A 35 -22.73 -5.33 20.20
N LYS A 36 -22.76 -6.56 20.73
CA LYS A 36 -21.68 -7.56 20.56
C LYS A 36 -21.44 -7.91 19.09
N VAL A 37 -22.49 -8.11 18.31
CA VAL A 37 -22.38 -8.40 16.86
C VAL A 37 -21.77 -7.22 16.12
N GLU A 38 -22.18 -5.99 16.43
CA GLU A 38 -21.60 -4.78 15.83
C GLU A 38 -20.10 -4.62 16.17
N ILE A 39 -19.69 -4.93 17.40
CA ILE A 39 -18.28 -4.93 17.82
C ILE A 39 -17.49 -5.98 17.03
N ASP A 40 -17.99 -7.21 16.90
CA ASP A 40 -17.32 -8.27 16.13
C ASP A 40 -17.10 -7.89 14.67
N GLU A 41 -18.12 -7.30 14.05
CA GLU A 41 -18.04 -6.82 12.67
C GLU A 41 -16.99 -5.71 12.56
N THR A 42 -17.02 -4.73 13.46
CA THR A 42 -16.06 -3.62 13.48
C THR A 42 -14.62 -4.11 13.67
N ILE A 43 -14.40 -5.07 14.58
CA ILE A 43 -13.08 -5.71 14.79
C ILE A 43 -12.62 -6.42 13.50
N ARG A 44 -13.51 -7.11 12.79
CA ARG A 44 -13.18 -7.79 11.53
C ARG A 44 -12.77 -6.79 10.45
N GLN A 45 -13.50 -5.70 10.33
CA GLN A 45 -13.21 -4.61 9.38
C GLN A 45 -11.86 -3.95 9.70
N ILE A 46 -11.57 -3.67 10.98
CA ILE A 46 -10.26 -3.13 11.42
C ILE A 46 -9.12 -4.07 11.02
N ARG A 47 -9.27 -5.39 11.23
CA ARG A 47 -8.24 -6.36 10.85
C ARG A 47 -8.03 -6.41 9.34
N SER A 48 -9.12 -6.46 8.57
CA SER A 48 -9.05 -6.45 7.10
C SER A 48 -8.34 -5.19 6.58
N GLY A 49 -8.67 -4.01 7.12
CA GLY A 49 -8.00 -2.75 6.80
C GLY A 49 -6.51 -2.77 7.20
N GLY A 50 -6.19 -3.34 8.36
CA GLY A 50 -4.80 -3.55 8.81
C GLY A 50 -4.01 -4.48 7.90
N ASP A 51 -4.60 -5.57 7.43
CA ASP A 51 -3.96 -6.51 6.51
C ASP A 51 -3.66 -5.82 5.17
N VAL A 52 -4.60 -5.04 4.64
CA VAL A 52 -4.37 -4.21 3.43
C VAL A 52 -3.26 -3.19 3.66
N GLN A 53 -3.23 -2.54 4.82
CA GLN A 53 -2.18 -1.58 5.16
C GLN A 53 -0.79 -2.25 5.28
N SER A 54 -0.75 -3.52 5.71
CA SER A 54 0.48 -4.29 5.87
C SER A 54 1.03 -4.87 4.57
N LYS A 55 0.24 -4.91 3.49
CA LYS A 55 0.72 -5.36 2.18
C LYS A 55 1.83 -4.44 1.70
N ASP A 56 3.02 -5.01 1.56
CA ASP A 56 4.21 -4.28 1.20
C ASP A 56 4.19 -3.90 -0.29
N SER A 57 4.12 -2.59 -0.58
CA SER A 57 4.21 -2.06 -1.95
C SER A 57 5.65 -2.06 -2.49
N THR A 58 6.63 -2.46 -1.68
CA THR A 58 8.05 -2.49 -2.08
C THR A 58 8.27 -3.43 -3.26
N GLY A 59 7.58 -4.59 -3.30
CA GLY A 59 7.65 -5.52 -4.43
C GLY A 59 7.19 -4.89 -5.74
N ALA A 60 6.00 -4.29 -5.75
CA ALA A 60 5.46 -3.61 -6.94
C ALA A 60 6.34 -2.43 -7.40
N THR A 61 6.96 -1.71 -6.46
CA THR A 61 7.90 -0.62 -6.78
C THR A 61 9.17 -1.17 -7.43
N ALA A 62 9.76 -2.22 -6.87
CA ALA A 62 10.96 -2.87 -7.40
C ALA A 62 10.72 -3.47 -8.80
N ASP A 63 9.57 -4.11 -9.01
CA ASP A 63 9.19 -4.68 -10.31
C ASP A 63 9.02 -3.59 -11.37
N LYS A 64 8.33 -2.49 -11.03
CA LYS A 64 8.16 -1.33 -11.90
C LYS A 64 9.51 -0.68 -12.24
N ASP A 65 10.40 -0.50 -11.26
CA ASP A 65 11.73 0.09 -11.49
C ASP A 65 12.62 -0.80 -12.35
N LYS A 66 12.54 -2.13 -12.18
CA LYS A 66 13.21 -3.12 -13.03
C LYS A 66 12.69 -3.06 -14.47
N ALA A 67 11.37 -2.94 -14.66
CA ALA A 67 10.79 -2.79 -15.99
C ALA A 67 11.27 -1.49 -16.68
N LEU A 68 11.40 -0.39 -15.94
CA LEU A 68 11.97 0.85 -16.47
C LEU A 68 13.42 0.68 -16.90
N GLU A 69 14.23 -0.02 -16.10
CA GLU A 69 15.62 -0.30 -16.45
C GLU A 69 15.73 -1.10 -17.76
N GLN A 70 14.92 -2.15 -17.89
CA GLN A 70 14.88 -2.97 -19.11
C GLN A 70 14.42 -2.16 -20.33
N LEU A 71 13.39 -1.32 -20.17
CA LEU A 71 12.91 -0.42 -21.22
C LEU A 71 14.01 0.59 -21.63
N ALA A 72 14.73 1.15 -20.66
CA ALA A 72 15.84 2.08 -20.89
C ALA A 72 16.98 1.44 -21.68
N ASP A 73 17.35 0.20 -21.37
CA ASP A 73 18.40 -0.52 -22.09
C ASP A 73 18.04 -0.75 -23.56
N VAL A 74 16.83 -1.25 -23.84
CA VAL A 74 16.35 -1.47 -25.22
C VAL A 74 16.27 -0.15 -25.98
N THR A 75 15.70 0.89 -25.34
CA THR A 75 15.59 2.21 -25.96
C THR A 75 16.96 2.83 -26.22
N HIS A 76 17.94 2.63 -25.32
CA HIS A 76 19.29 3.14 -25.52
C HIS A 76 19.99 2.50 -26.73
N VAL A 77 19.79 1.18 -26.95
CA VAL A 77 20.28 0.51 -28.16
C VAL A 77 19.70 1.17 -29.42
N ALA A 78 18.40 1.47 -29.41
CA ALA A 78 17.74 2.15 -30.52
C ALA A 78 18.28 3.59 -30.72
N CYS A 79 18.50 4.33 -29.63
CA CYS A 79 19.15 5.64 -29.62
C CYS A 79 20.54 5.61 -30.29
N ARG A 80 21.38 4.61 -29.97
CA ARG A 80 22.72 4.49 -30.56
C ARG A 80 22.66 4.19 -32.07
N ARG A 81 21.77 3.30 -32.50
CA ARG A 81 21.55 2.95 -33.92
C ARG A 81 21.02 4.16 -34.70
N GLY A 82 19.98 4.81 -34.20
CA GLY A 82 19.40 6.03 -34.79
C GLY A 82 20.41 7.17 -34.86
N SER A 83 21.20 7.39 -33.80
CA SER A 83 22.23 8.44 -33.77
C SER A 83 23.30 8.24 -34.84
N ALA A 84 23.73 7.00 -35.09
CA ALA A 84 24.72 6.69 -36.11
C ALA A 84 24.19 7.03 -37.51
N LEU A 85 22.94 6.65 -37.81
CA LEU A 85 22.28 6.98 -39.08
C LEU A 85 22.08 8.49 -39.25
N ALA A 86 21.60 9.18 -38.20
CA ALA A 86 21.36 10.62 -38.21
C ALA A 86 22.65 11.39 -38.53
N ARG A 87 23.76 11.03 -37.88
CA ARG A 87 25.08 11.63 -38.17
C ARG A 87 25.54 11.37 -39.60
N LYS A 88 25.33 10.17 -40.14
CA LYS A 88 25.70 9.84 -41.52
C LYS A 88 24.92 10.67 -42.54
N LYS A 89 23.65 10.99 -42.25
CA LYS A 89 22.77 11.80 -43.09
C LYS A 89 22.88 13.32 -42.85
N GLY A 90 23.52 13.75 -41.76
CA GLY A 90 23.51 15.15 -41.33
C GLY A 90 22.16 15.61 -40.77
N ASP A 91 21.31 14.69 -40.32
CA ASP A 91 19.97 15.00 -39.79
C ASP A 91 20.05 15.37 -38.31
N LEU A 92 20.20 16.66 -38.03
CA LEU A 92 20.29 17.20 -36.67
C LEU A 92 18.97 17.07 -35.89
N GLY A 93 17.82 17.07 -36.58
CA GLY A 93 16.51 16.95 -35.95
C GLY A 93 16.30 15.56 -35.38
N LEU A 94 16.56 14.52 -36.18
CA LEU A 94 16.56 13.14 -35.71
C LEU A 94 17.58 12.94 -34.59
N LEU A 95 18.80 13.48 -34.75
CA LEU A 95 19.86 13.34 -33.77
C LEU A 95 19.46 13.90 -32.39
N ALA A 96 18.75 15.03 -32.33
CA ALA A 96 18.28 15.61 -31.08
C ALA A 96 17.32 14.67 -30.32
N ILE A 97 16.49 13.91 -31.03
CA ILE A 97 15.55 12.96 -30.42
C ILE A 97 16.30 11.72 -29.93
N VAL A 98 17.14 11.12 -30.78
CA VAL A 98 17.76 9.81 -30.52
C VAL A 98 19.08 9.86 -29.76
N ASN A 99 19.63 11.05 -29.47
CA ASN A 99 20.86 11.18 -28.69
C ASN A 99 20.63 11.19 -27.17
N GLN A 100 19.74 10.34 -26.67
CA GLN A 100 19.48 10.19 -25.23
C GLN A 100 20.54 9.29 -24.58
N SER A 101 20.95 9.63 -23.35
CA SER A 101 21.73 8.75 -22.48
C SER A 101 20.81 7.80 -21.69
N VAL A 102 21.37 6.72 -21.13
CA VAL A 102 20.60 5.82 -20.25
C VAL A 102 20.08 6.56 -19.02
N SER A 103 20.88 7.50 -18.47
CA SER A 103 20.45 8.30 -17.32
C SER A 103 19.27 9.19 -17.65
N ASP A 104 19.24 9.80 -18.84
CA ASP A 104 18.09 10.59 -19.28
C ASP A 104 16.86 9.69 -19.25
N LEU A 105 16.93 8.54 -19.94
CA LEU A 105 15.86 7.56 -20.05
C LEU A 105 15.38 6.96 -18.71
N LYS A 106 16.10 7.13 -17.59
CA LYS A 106 15.68 6.60 -16.28
C LYS A 106 15.25 7.67 -15.28
N ARG A 107 15.70 8.92 -15.43
CA ARG A 107 15.50 9.97 -14.42
C ARG A 107 14.48 11.01 -14.86
N GLY A 108 13.69 11.51 -13.92
CA GLY A 108 12.67 12.54 -14.14
C GLY A 108 11.30 12.08 -13.66
N ALA A 109 10.27 12.88 -13.93
CA ALA A 109 8.90 12.46 -13.68
C ALA A 109 8.56 11.26 -14.59
N GLU A 110 7.83 10.27 -14.08
CA GLU A 110 7.54 9.02 -14.81
C GLU A 110 6.88 9.29 -16.18
N GLU A 111 6.00 10.30 -16.26
CA GLU A 111 5.35 10.66 -17.52
C GLU A 111 6.33 11.28 -18.54
N GLU A 112 7.26 12.11 -18.08
CA GLU A 112 8.29 12.69 -18.95
C GLU A 112 9.25 11.61 -19.47
N VAL A 113 9.59 10.65 -18.59
CA VAL A 113 10.41 9.49 -18.95
C VAL A 113 9.70 8.66 -20.03
N LEU A 114 8.44 8.29 -19.81
CA LEU A 114 7.63 7.58 -20.80
C LEU A 114 7.52 8.34 -22.12
N GLN A 115 7.29 9.65 -22.07
CA GLN A 115 7.20 10.47 -23.26
C GLN A 115 8.49 10.45 -24.09
N ARG A 116 9.66 10.43 -23.44
CA ARG A 116 10.95 10.27 -24.15
C ARG A 116 11.08 8.91 -24.82
N HIS A 117 10.66 7.82 -24.17
CA HIS A 117 10.64 6.49 -24.80
C HIS A 117 9.74 6.47 -26.04
N ARG A 118 8.54 7.04 -25.96
CA ARG A 118 7.59 7.14 -27.08
C ARG A 118 8.17 7.96 -28.24
N GLN A 119 8.80 9.11 -27.95
CA GLN A 119 9.46 9.94 -28.97
C GLN A 119 10.59 9.19 -29.70
N VAL A 120 11.43 8.46 -28.96
CA VAL A 120 12.48 7.63 -29.56
C VAL A 120 11.87 6.50 -30.39
N ARG A 121 10.84 5.81 -29.88
CA ARG A 121 10.10 4.75 -30.57
C ARG A 121 9.52 5.24 -31.89
N ASP A 122 8.86 6.39 -31.90
CA ASP A 122 8.26 6.99 -33.10
C ASP A 122 9.34 7.37 -34.13
N ALA A 123 10.43 8.02 -33.67
CA ALA A 123 11.55 8.37 -34.52
C ALA A 123 12.24 7.15 -35.13
N VAL A 124 12.39 6.06 -34.37
CA VAL A 124 13.01 4.81 -34.84
C VAL A 124 12.08 4.06 -35.79
N ARG A 125 10.77 4.04 -35.52
CA ARG A 125 9.75 3.42 -36.38
C ARG A 125 9.74 4.04 -37.78
N ALA A 126 9.89 5.36 -37.89
CA ALA A 126 9.98 6.05 -39.18
C ALA A 126 11.22 5.67 -40.01
N LEU A 127 12.20 4.99 -39.40
CA LEU A 127 13.44 4.53 -40.06
C LEU A 127 13.38 3.06 -40.47
N VAL A 128 12.30 2.34 -40.14
CA VAL A 128 12.13 0.93 -40.49
C VAL A 128 11.64 0.79 -41.96
N PRO A 129 12.15 -0.18 -42.73
CA PRO A 129 13.29 -1.06 -42.43
C PRO A 129 14.63 -0.38 -42.74
N ASN A 130 15.65 -0.64 -41.92
CA ASN A 130 17.03 -0.25 -42.20
C ASN A 130 18.02 -1.28 -41.66
N ASP A 131 18.32 -2.27 -42.51
CA ASP A 131 19.19 -3.40 -42.17
C ASP A 131 20.63 -2.99 -41.90
N THR A 132 21.13 -1.94 -42.57
CA THR A 132 22.50 -1.44 -42.41
C THR A 132 22.78 -1.03 -40.96
N TYR A 133 21.79 -0.41 -40.31
CA TYR A 133 21.88 0.00 -38.90
C TYR A 133 21.12 -0.93 -37.96
N ARG A 134 20.62 -2.07 -38.46
CA ARG A 134 19.81 -3.05 -37.72
C ARG A 134 18.59 -2.40 -37.03
N ILE A 135 17.93 -1.49 -37.72
CA ILE A 135 16.66 -0.91 -37.29
C ILE A 135 15.56 -1.66 -38.03
N ASN A 136 14.80 -2.46 -37.29
CA ASN A 136 13.75 -3.33 -37.81
C ASN A 136 12.53 -3.32 -36.89
N ASP A 137 11.43 -3.93 -37.34
CA ASP A 137 10.17 -3.98 -36.57
C ASP A 137 10.35 -4.58 -35.17
N ALA A 138 11.16 -5.64 -35.04
CA ALA A 138 11.43 -6.29 -33.77
C ALA A 138 12.02 -5.34 -32.70
N LEU A 139 12.84 -4.36 -33.11
CA LEU A 139 13.36 -3.35 -32.18
C LEU A 139 12.26 -2.40 -31.69
N VAL A 140 11.36 -2.00 -32.59
CA VAL A 140 10.24 -1.12 -32.27
C VAL A 140 9.24 -1.83 -31.36
N GLU A 141 8.91 -3.09 -31.69
CA GLU A 141 8.05 -3.96 -30.87
C GLU A 141 8.61 -4.18 -29.47
N ALA A 142 9.93 -4.34 -29.33
CA ALA A 142 10.56 -4.48 -28.02
C ALA A 142 10.41 -3.21 -27.16
N ILE A 143 10.49 -2.01 -27.76
CA ILE A 143 10.23 -0.75 -27.05
C ILE A 143 8.76 -0.64 -26.68
N ASP A 144 7.84 -0.95 -27.60
CA ASP A 144 6.40 -0.93 -27.36
C ASP A 144 6.00 -1.87 -26.22
N ALA A 145 6.53 -3.10 -26.21
CA ALA A 145 6.30 -4.07 -25.15
C ALA A 145 6.86 -3.59 -23.80
N GLY A 146 8.04 -2.96 -23.80
CA GLY A 146 8.64 -2.36 -22.59
C GLY A 146 7.80 -1.21 -22.04
N ILE A 147 7.27 -0.32 -22.90
CA ILE A 147 6.36 0.76 -22.50
C ILE A 147 5.10 0.18 -21.86
N ALA A 148 4.44 -0.76 -22.54
CA ALA A 148 3.22 -1.38 -22.04
C ALA A 148 3.43 -2.10 -20.69
N THR A 149 4.56 -2.81 -20.53
CA THR A 149 4.92 -3.49 -19.28
C THR A 149 5.12 -2.49 -18.14
N PHE A 150 5.88 -1.41 -18.39
CA PHE A 150 6.11 -0.38 -17.38
C PHE A 150 4.81 0.33 -16.98
N GLU A 151 3.96 0.69 -17.93
CA GLU A 151 2.65 1.32 -17.66
C GLU A 151 1.74 0.41 -16.83
N SER A 152 1.70 -0.89 -17.14
CA SER A 152 0.91 -1.86 -16.39
C SER A 152 1.37 -1.95 -14.94
N LEU A 153 2.68 -2.11 -14.70
CA LEU A 153 3.25 -2.18 -13.35
C LEU A 153 3.11 -0.86 -12.58
N ARG A 154 3.23 0.27 -13.27
CA ARG A 154 2.96 1.61 -12.73
C ARG A 154 1.52 1.70 -12.20
N GLY A 155 0.55 1.28 -13.00
CA GLY A 155 -0.87 1.25 -12.63
C GLY A 155 -1.14 0.34 -11.42
N GLN A 156 -0.57 -0.86 -11.39
CA GLN A 156 -0.69 -1.78 -10.25
C GLN A 156 -0.13 -1.18 -8.95
N ARG A 157 1.04 -0.53 -9.01
CA ARG A 157 1.60 0.18 -7.86
C ARG A 157 0.67 1.29 -7.41
N ASP A 158 0.15 2.11 -8.33
CA ASP A 158 -0.71 3.24 -8.00
C ASP A 158 -2.02 2.78 -7.34
N GLU A 159 -2.60 1.68 -7.83
CA GLU A 159 -3.76 1.03 -7.22
C GLU A 159 -3.47 0.51 -5.80
N LEU A 160 -2.33 -0.14 -5.59
CA LEU A 160 -1.92 -0.59 -4.24
C LEU A 160 -1.74 0.57 -3.26
N VAL A 161 -1.13 1.67 -3.72
CA VAL A 161 -0.98 2.88 -2.90
C VAL A 161 -2.34 3.50 -2.59
N ALA A 162 -3.22 3.62 -3.58
CA ALA A 162 -4.58 4.15 -3.39
C ALA A 162 -5.38 3.30 -2.39
N HIS A 163 -5.35 1.98 -2.52
CA HIS A 163 -5.99 1.07 -1.57
C HIS A 163 -5.43 1.23 -0.16
N ARG A 164 -4.11 1.38 -0.01
CA ARG A 164 -3.48 1.59 1.29
C ARG A 164 -3.90 2.92 1.93
N VAL A 165 -4.00 3.99 1.15
CA VAL A 165 -4.45 5.30 1.61
C VAL A 165 -5.92 5.22 2.04
N SER A 166 -6.79 4.64 1.22
CA SER A 166 -8.21 4.44 1.56
C SER A 166 -8.36 3.61 2.83
N ALA A 167 -7.69 2.45 2.91
CA ALA A 167 -7.75 1.58 4.08
C ALA A 167 -7.26 2.30 5.35
N THR A 168 -6.26 3.19 5.22
CA THR A 168 -5.78 3.99 6.36
C THR A 168 -6.83 5.02 6.80
N GLY A 169 -7.48 5.71 5.86
CA GLY A 169 -8.54 6.67 6.17
C GLY A 169 -9.77 6.02 6.80
N ASP A 170 -10.13 4.81 6.37
CA ASP A 170 -11.29 4.08 6.90
C ASP A 170 -11.02 3.56 8.33
N LEU A 171 -9.77 3.22 8.67
CA LEU A 171 -9.41 2.70 10.00
C LEU A 171 -9.72 3.68 11.13
N ASP A 172 -9.49 4.97 10.94
CA ASP A 172 -9.74 5.99 11.98
C ASP A 172 -11.24 6.04 12.35
N GLY A 173 -12.11 5.99 11.35
CA GLY A 173 -13.56 5.92 11.54
C GLY A 173 -14.00 4.64 12.24
N LEU A 174 -13.40 3.50 11.88
CA LEU A 174 -13.69 2.21 12.53
C LEU A 174 -13.24 2.19 14.00
N PHE A 175 -12.10 2.79 14.35
CA PHE A 175 -11.68 2.91 15.74
C PHE A 175 -12.58 3.86 16.54
N ALA A 176 -13.01 4.98 15.95
CA ALA A 176 -14.01 5.84 16.57
C ALA A 176 -15.32 5.09 16.85
N ARG A 177 -15.83 4.36 15.85
CA ARG A 177 -17.02 3.52 16.00
C ARG A 177 -16.85 2.46 17.08
N LEU A 178 -15.69 1.80 17.14
CA LEU A 178 -15.41 0.80 18.17
C LEU A 178 -15.45 1.39 19.58
N ARG A 179 -14.95 2.63 19.78
CA ARG A 179 -15.04 3.34 21.06
C ARG A 179 -16.50 3.58 21.46
N GLU A 180 -17.32 4.09 20.53
CA GLU A 180 -18.75 4.33 20.76
C GLU A 180 -19.49 3.04 21.14
N LEU A 181 -19.23 1.95 20.43
CA LEU A 181 -19.84 0.65 20.69
C LEU A 181 -19.47 0.11 22.08
N LEU A 182 -18.22 0.27 22.49
CA LEU A 182 -17.80 -0.14 23.83
C LEU A 182 -18.46 0.71 24.92
N THR A 183 -18.57 2.03 24.73
CA THR A 183 -19.30 2.89 25.67
C THR A 183 -20.77 2.49 25.77
N ARG A 184 -21.42 2.23 24.64
CA ARG A 184 -22.81 1.74 24.62
C ARG A 184 -22.94 0.40 25.35
N LEU A 185 -22.00 -0.52 25.12
CA LEU A 185 -21.99 -1.82 25.79
C LEU A 185 -21.79 -1.68 27.31
N ASP A 186 -20.96 -0.72 27.74
CA ASP A 186 -20.76 -0.42 29.16
C ASP A 186 -22.09 0.00 29.82
N ASP A 187 -22.85 0.91 29.19
CA ASP A 187 -24.17 1.33 29.67
C ASP A 187 -25.19 0.17 29.69
N GLU A 188 -25.20 -0.67 28.66
CA GLU A 188 -26.09 -1.83 28.55
C GLU A 188 -25.79 -2.91 29.61
N VAL A 189 -24.50 -3.21 29.84
CA VAL A 189 -24.08 -4.18 30.87
C VAL A 189 -24.42 -3.69 32.27
N GLU A 190 -24.21 -2.41 32.57
CA GLU A 190 -24.52 -1.84 33.88
C GLU A 190 -26.03 -1.78 34.14
N GLY A 191 -26.80 -1.35 33.14
CA GLY A 191 -28.23 -1.07 33.28
C GLY A 191 -29.20 -2.23 33.03
N LEU A 192 -28.81 -3.24 32.24
CA LEU A 192 -29.73 -4.30 31.80
C LEU A 192 -29.45 -5.69 32.36
N LEU A 193 -28.26 -5.92 32.93
CA LEU A 193 -27.90 -7.22 33.51
C LEU A 193 -28.01 -7.17 35.04
N ASP A 194 -28.37 -8.28 35.69
CA ASP A 194 -28.52 -8.35 37.15
C ASP A 194 -27.33 -9.00 37.86
N ASN A 195 -26.50 -9.77 37.14
CA ASN A 195 -25.39 -10.50 37.74
C ASN A 195 -24.21 -9.57 38.04
N GLU A 196 -24.09 -9.16 39.31
CA GLU A 196 -23.03 -8.26 39.79
C GLU A 196 -21.61 -8.83 39.64
N GLU A 197 -21.44 -10.16 39.74
CA GLU A 197 -20.13 -10.80 39.53
C GLU A 197 -19.71 -10.69 38.07
N PHE A 198 -20.64 -10.93 37.14
CA PHE A 198 -20.42 -10.75 35.71
C PHE A 198 -20.06 -9.29 35.37
N LYS A 199 -20.84 -8.31 35.85
CA LYS A 199 -20.56 -6.88 35.62
C LYS A 199 -19.14 -6.50 36.07
N LYS A 200 -18.76 -6.91 37.28
CA LYS A 200 -17.43 -6.63 37.83
C LYS A 200 -16.32 -7.25 36.97
N ALA A 201 -16.49 -8.50 36.54
CA ALA A 201 -15.54 -9.19 35.67
C ALA A 201 -15.43 -8.52 34.29
N TYR A 202 -16.55 -8.09 33.72
CA TYR A 202 -16.62 -7.33 32.47
C TYR A 202 -15.81 -6.03 32.57
N PHE A 203 -16.09 -5.16 33.55
CA PHE A 203 -15.39 -3.88 33.69
C PHE A 203 -13.91 -4.07 34.02
N THR A 204 -13.56 -5.11 34.78
CA THR A 204 -12.15 -5.46 35.02
C THR A 204 -11.44 -5.84 33.71
N THR A 205 -12.12 -6.57 32.82
CA THR A 205 -11.61 -6.97 31.51
C THR A 205 -11.46 -5.77 30.55
N ARG A 206 -12.34 -4.76 30.69
CA ARG A 206 -12.35 -3.54 29.89
C ARG A 206 -11.12 -2.64 30.14
N VAL A 207 -10.59 -2.64 31.36
CA VAL A 207 -9.43 -1.81 31.74
C VAL A 207 -8.21 -2.16 30.88
N ILE A 208 -7.74 -1.18 30.10
CA ILE A 208 -6.48 -1.27 29.38
C ILE A 208 -5.35 -1.17 30.41
N ILE A 209 -4.63 -2.26 30.63
CA ILE A 209 -3.37 -2.21 31.38
C ILE A 209 -2.30 -1.70 30.41
N ASP A 210 -2.11 -0.38 30.38
CA ASP A 210 -0.97 0.20 29.68
C ASP A 210 0.29 -0.22 30.44
N ARG A 211 1.10 -1.08 29.82
CA ARG A 211 2.37 -1.49 30.41
C ARG A 211 3.38 -0.39 30.07
N PRO A 212 3.81 0.46 31.02
CA PRO A 212 4.86 1.43 30.72
C PRO A 212 6.08 0.64 30.25
N GLY A 213 6.46 0.85 28.99
CA GLY A 213 7.63 0.21 28.40
C GLY A 213 8.83 0.48 29.32
N GLY A 214 9.41 -0.58 29.86
CA GLY A 214 10.49 -0.48 30.85
C GLY A 214 11.62 0.37 30.29
N ARG A 215 11.70 1.62 30.72
CA ARG A 215 12.83 2.50 30.44
C ARG A 215 14.02 1.87 31.15
N LYS A 216 14.91 1.23 30.38
CA LYS A 216 16.15 0.64 30.87
C LYS A 216 16.84 1.73 31.71
N PRO A 217 17.05 1.54 33.03
CA PRO A 217 17.71 2.56 33.83
C PRO A 217 19.09 2.77 33.23
N SER A 218 19.36 4.00 32.78
CA SER A 218 20.71 4.41 32.39
C SER A 218 21.60 4.13 33.60
N ALA A 219 22.56 3.23 33.44
CA ALA A 219 23.61 3.03 34.42
C ALA A 219 24.43 4.33 34.47
N GLU A 220 24.02 5.26 35.34
CA GLU A 220 24.87 6.34 35.78
C GLU A 220 26.02 5.71 36.54
N GLY A 221 27.19 5.78 35.91
CA GLY A 221 28.46 5.44 36.53
C GLY A 221 28.66 6.30 37.77
N GLY A 222 29.02 5.65 38.87
CA GLY A 222 29.36 6.28 40.12
C GLY A 222 30.38 5.44 40.87
N ALA A 223 31.65 5.68 40.53
CA ALA A 223 32.92 5.42 41.24
C ALA A 223 33.24 3.97 41.67
#